data_AF-A0A212LPH7-F1
#
_entry.id   AF-A0A212LPH7-F1
#
_cell.length_a   1.000
_cell.length_b   1.000
_cell.length_c   1.000
_cell.angle_alpha   90.00
_cell.angle_beta   90.00
_cell.angle_gamma   90.00
#
_symmetry.space_group_name_H-M   'P 1'
#
loop_
_entity.id
_entity.type
_entity.pdbx_description
1 polymer ?
#
loop_
_entity_poly.entity_id
_entity_poly.type
_entity_poly.pdbx_seq_one_letter_code
_entity_poly.pdbx_strand_id
1 'polypeptide(L)' 'MKKLQLLEQIDKLSSLLQSNDLKELNFTAGTINEMYQKLDNLTNEYIKCYC' A
#
# COMPACT_ATOMS: atom_id res chain seq x y z
N MET A 1 7.20 16.89 6.68
CA MET A 1 7.88 15.58 6.68
C MET A 1 6.91 14.39 6.57
N LYS A 2 5.86 14.27 7.39
CA LYS A 2 4.91 13.12 7.36
C LYS A 2 4.25 12.82 6.00
N LYS A 3 3.83 13.84 5.23
CA LYS A 3 3.16 13.67 3.93
C LYS A 3 4.01 12.94 2.89
N LEU A 4 5.30 13.29 2.82
CA LEU A 4 6.23 12.71 1.84
C LEU A 4 6.54 11.25 2.18
N GLN A 5 6.70 10.94 3.47
CA GLN A 5 6.88 9.57 3.94
C GLN A 5 5.64 8.69 3.73
N LEU A 6 4.43 9.26 3.83
CA LEU A 6 3.21 8.54 3.50
C LEU A 6 3.14 8.26 1.99
N LEU A 7 3.49 9.24 1.16
CA LEU A 7 3.51 9.07 -0.30
C LEU A 7 4.52 8.00 -0.74
N GLU A 8 5.74 8.02 -0.20
CA GLU A 8 6.76 6.98 -0.47
C GLU A 8 6.29 5.58 -0.05
N GLN A 9 5.58 5.47 1.08
CA GLN A 9 5.05 4.19 1.53
C GLN A 9 3.92 3.68 0.64
N ILE A 10 3.02 4.57 0.21
CA ILE A 10 1.94 4.25 -0.73
C ILE A 10 2.54 3.80 -2.08
N ASP A 11 3.52 4.53 -2.60
CA ASP A 11 4.19 4.22 -3.87
C ASP A 11 4.88 2.84 -3.83
N LYS A 12 5.68 2.57 -2.80
CA LYS A 12 6.34 1.26 -2.62
C LYS A 12 5.35 0.12 -2.51
N LEU A 13 4.29 0.28 -1.71
CA LEU A 13 3.31 -0.77 -1.48
C LEU A 13 2.45 -1.02 -2.72
N SER A 14 2.09 0.04 -3.46
CA SER A 14 1.36 -0.05 -4.72
C SER A 14 2.21 -0.71 -5.81
N SER A 15 3.50 -0.37 -5.90
CA SER A 15 4.43 -0.99 -6.84
C SER A 15 4.64 -2.49 -6.55
N LEU A 16 4.71 -2.85 -5.27
CA LEU A 16 4.78 -4.24 -4.83
C LEU A 16 3.48 -5.02 -5.13
N LEU A 17 2.32 -4.37 -4.99
CA LEU A 17 1.01 -4.94 -5.31
C LEU A 17 0.74 -5.05 -6.82
N GLN A 18 1.34 -4.20 -7.65
CA GLN A 18 1.21 -4.25 -9.11
C GLN A 18 2.26 -5.13 -9.76
N SER A 19 3.37 -5.41 -9.08
CA SER A 19 4.38 -6.33 -9.56
C SER A 19 3.78 -7.72 -9.71
N ASN A 20 3.92 -8.29 -10.91
CA ASN A 20 3.48 -9.64 -11.24
C ASN A 20 4.09 -10.73 -10.33
N ASP A 21 5.14 -10.39 -9.55
CA ASP A 21 5.74 -11.20 -8.48
C ASP A 21 4.73 -11.72 -7.45
N LEU A 22 3.61 -11.03 -7.20
CA LEU A 22 2.58 -11.55 -6.28
C LEU A 22 2.00 -12.89 -6.74
N LYS A 23 1.96 -13.15 -8.04
CA LYS A 23 1.54 -14.44 -8.60
C LYS A 23 2.62 -15.52 -8.44
N GLU A 24 3.89 -15.14 -8.43
CA GLU A 24 5.01 -16.08 -8.21
C GLU A 24 5.22 -16.40 -6.72
N LEU A 25 4.91 -15.46 -5.83
CA LEU A 25 5.17 -15.58 -4.39
C LEU A 25 4.13 -16.40 -3.61
N ASN A 26 3.13 -16.99 -4.28
CA ASN A 26 2.07 -17.80 -3.63
C ASN A 26 1.41 -17.07 -2.44
N PHE A 27 1.28 -15.75 -2.52
CA PHE A 27 0.59 -15.02 -1.46
C PHE A 27 -0.85 -15.49 -1.38
N THR A 28 -1.26 -15.96 -0.20
CA THR A 28 -2.64 -16.31 0.07
C THR A 28 -3.51 -15.09 -0.20
N ALA A 29 -4.71 -15.29 -0.76
CA ALA A 29 -5.65 -14.20 -1.03
C ALA A 29 -5.89 -13.29 0.20
N GLY A 30 -5.79 -13.85 1.41
CA GLY A 30 -5.82 -13.09 2.66
C GLY A 30 -4.69 -12.08 2.82
N THR A 31 -3.44 -12.45 2.50
CA THR A 31 -2.28 -11.56 2.62
C THR A 31 -2.31 -10.43 1.59
N ILE A 32 -2.78 -10.71 0.37
CA ILE A 32 -3.01 -9.67 -0.65
C ILE A 32 -4.08 -8.69 -0.16
N ASN A 33 -5.17 -9.21 0.40
CA ASN A 33 -6.25 -8.39 0.95
C ASN A 33 -5.78 -7.51 2.12
N GLU A 34 -4.94 -8.04 3.03
CA GLU A 34 -4.34 -7.25 4.10
C GLU A 34 -3.42 -6.13 3.57
N MET A 35 -2.64 -6.40 2.51
CA MET A 35 -1.81 -5.38 1.87
C MET A 35 -2.67 -4.26 1.26
N TYR A 36 -3.78 -4.60 0.60
CA TYR A 36 -4.72 -3.59 0.10
C TYR A 36 -5.36 -2.77 1.21
N GLN A 37 -5.79 -3.39 2.32
CA GLN A 37 -6.31 -2.66 3.47
C GLN A 37 -5.28 -1.72 4.08
N LYS A 38 -4.01 -2.13 4.11
CA LYS A 38 -2.92 -1.29 4.59
C LYS A 38 -2.68 -0.10 3.66
N LEU A 39 -2.76 -0.29 2.34
CA LEU A 39 -2.69 0.79 1.35
C LEU A 39 -3.81 1.81 1.55
N ASP A 40 -5.03 1.33 1.77
CA ASP A 40 -6.21 2.17 1.96
C ASP A 40 -6.09 3.03 3.22
N ASN A 41 -5.63 2.44 4.32
CA ASN A 41 -5.36 3.17 5.56
C ASN A 41 -4.28 4.25 5.39
N LEU A 42 -3.16 3.93 4.73
CA LEU A 42 -2.09 4.90 4.47
C LEU A 42 -2.57 6.05 3.58
N THR A 43 -3.40 5.74 2.57
CA THR A 43 -4.00 6.74 1.68
C THR A 43 -4.97 7.64 2.43
N ASN A 44 -5.80 7.06 3.30
CA ASN A 44 -6.69 7.83 4.17
C ASN A 44 -5.92 8.72 5.16
N GLU A 45 -4.83 8.25 5.75
CA GLU A 45 -3.96 9.07 6.60
C GLU A 45 -3.29 10.20 5.81
N TYR A 46 -2.88 9.92 4.56
CA TYR A 46 -2.34 10.94 3.67
C TYR A 46 -3.38 12.02 3.36
N ILE A 47 -4.60 11.64 2.97
CA ILE A 47 -5.71 12.56 2.70
C ILE A 47 -6.04 13.39 3.94
N LYS A 48 -6.12 12.76 5.12
CA LYS A 48 -6.35 13.46 6.40
C LYS A 48 -5.27 14.48 6.74
N CYS A 49 -4.05 14.35 6.24
CA CYS A 49 -3.03 15.38 6.43
C CYS A 49 -3.30 16.66 5.60
N TYR A 50 -4.23 16.64 4.65
CA TYR A 50 -4.63 17.79 3.84
C TYR A 50 -5.94 18.45 4.29
N CYS A 51 -6.78 17.75 5.05
CA CYS A 51 -7.92 18.32 5.77
C CYS A 51 -7.45 18.97 7.08
#